data_AF-A0A9C7UUR6-F1
#
_entry.id   AF-A0A9C7UUR6-F1
#
_cell.length_a   1.000
_cell.length_b   1.000
_cell.length_c   1.000
_cell.angle_alpha   90.00
_cell.angle_beta   90.00
_cell.angle_gamma   90.00
#
_symmetry.space_group_name_H-M   'P 1'
#
loop_
_entity.id
_entity.type
_entity.pdbx_description
1 polymer ?
#
loop_
_entity_poly.entity_id
_entity_poly.type
_entity_poly.pdbx_seq_one_letter_code
_entity_poly.pdbx_strand_id
1 'polypeptide(L)'
;MRRVAWLSGGALLCPRRFFPPSNLFSRLYCQLAPHWKRRQVIPLSLFCLVSLSFPSLSYAQREDTDYYIENVQQAINELQVLLSLVEKNRLEDFRLQLRSPPFHLLRKSCTQIYLKRTRKGSERRKQAESIYRQMLGDLEKADFLALQLERNSQKESQNKQVLIDSVESTMRHLQQFVQLIE
;
A
#
# COMPACT_ATOMS: atom_id res chain seq x y z
N MET A 1 -39.82 -5.81 -54.95
CA MET A 1 -38.54 -5.73 -55.71
C MET A 1 -37.62 -4.73 -55.02
N ARG A 2 -36.32 -5.06 -54.92
CA ARG A 2 -35.16 -4.23 -54.46
C ARG A 2 -35.17 -3.87 -52.95
N ARG A 3 -34.34 -4.44 -52.08
CA ARG A 3 -32.85 -4.55 -51.95
C ARG A 3 -32.33 -3.52 -50.92
N VAL A 4 -31.65 -4.06 -49.88
CA VAL A 4 -30.33 -3.61 -49.34
C VAL A 4 -30.37 -2.29 -48.55
N ALA A 5 -29.69 -2.04 -47.44
CA ALA A 5 -28.86 -2.79 -46.48
C ALA A 5 -28.25 -1.69 -45.55
N TRP A 6 -28.08 -1.97 -44.25
CA TRP A 6 -26.90 -1.58 -43.43
C TRP A 6 -26.79 -0.07 -43.07
N LEU A 7 -26.41 0.41 -41.88
CA LEU A 7 -25.76 -0.10 -40.66
C LEU A 7 -26.13 0.87 -39.54
N SER A 8 -26.48 0.38 -38.35
CA SER A 8 -26.28 1.13 -37.12
C SER A 8 -25.39 0.28 -36.20
N GLY A 9 -24.12 0.68 -36.09
CA GLY A 9 -23.28 0.32 -34.95
C GLY A 9 -24.03 0.71 -33.68
N GLY A 10 -24.06 -0.12 -32.65
CA GLY A 10 -22.87 -0.61 -31.97
C GLY A 10 -23.10 -0.29 -30.50
N ALA A 11 -23.89 -1.12 -29.83
CA ALA A 11 -24.08 -1.06 -28.40
C ALA A 11 -23.90 -2.47 -27.84
N LEU A 12 -22.85 -2.58 -27.02
CA LEU A 12 -22.76 -3.37 -25.79
C LEU A 12 -23.14 -4.87 -25.88
N LEU A 13 -22.17 -5.71 -25.54
CA LEU A 13 -22.20 -6.53 -24.32
C LEU A 13 -21.12 -7.62 -24.41
N CYS A 14 -20.10 -7.52 -23.55
CA CYS A 14 -19.42 -8.70 -23.02
C CYS A 14 -20.47 -9.61 -22.36
N PRO A 15 -20.33 -10.94 -22.40
CA PRO A 15 -19.51 -11.55 -21.35
C PRO A 15 -18.81 -12.89 -21.69
N ARG A 16 -17.95 -13.28 -20.74
CA ARG A 16 -17.55 -14.66 -20.37
C ARG A 16 -16.43 -15.36 -21.13
N ARG A 17 -15.28 -15.37 -20.44
CA ARG A 17 -14.32 -16.47 -20.25
C ARG A 17 -14.85 -17.86 -20.63
N PHE A 18 -14.12 -18.55 -21.50
CA PHE A 18 -13.96 -20.01 -21.47
C PHE A 18 -12.50 -20.39 -21.77
N PHE A 19 -12.05 -21.39 -21.02
CA PHE A 19 -10.74 -22.06 -20.86
C PHE A 19 -9.75 -22.11 -22.04
N PRO A 20 -8.42 -22.17 -21.75
CA PRO A 20 -7.40 -22.53 -22.73
C PRO A 20 -7.42 -24.05 -22.98
N PRO A 21 -7.31 -24.55 -24.23
CA PRO A 21 -6.95 -25.93 -24.44
C PRO A 21 -5.42 -26.05 -24.38
N SER A 22 -5.01 -26.76 -23.33
CA SER A 22 -3.77 -27.50 -23.20
C SER A 22 -3.30 -28.18 -24.49
N ASN A 23 -1.99 -28.13 -24.73
CA ASN A 23 -1.15 -29.16 -25.33
C ASN A 23 -1.84 -30.12 -26.31
N LEU A 24 -1.67 -29.91 -27.62
CA LEU A 24 -1.65 -30.99 -28.63
C LEU A 24 -1.31 -30.45 -30.05
N PHE A 25 -0.37 -29.52 -30.18
CA PHE A 25 0.22 -29.16 -31.50
C PHE A 25 1.76 -29.13 -31.47
N SER A 26 2.35 -29.94 -30.58
CA SER A 26 3.71 -30.43 -30.72
C SER A 26 3.67 -31.59 -31.72
N ARG A 27 4.06 -31.35 -32.99
CA ARG A 27 4.68 -32.30 -33.95
C ARG A 27 4.37 -32.09 -35.44
N LEU A 28 3.63 -31.05 -35.85
CA LEU A 28 3.32 -30.85 -37.28
C LEU A 28 3.93 -29.62 -37.97
N TYR A 29 4.77 -28.84 -37.29
CA TYR A 29 5.47 -27.69 -37.91
C TYR A 29 6.96 -27.91 -38.21
N CYS A 30 7.54 -29.07 -37.88
CA CYS A 30 8.97 -29.33 -38.10
C CYS A 30 9.31 -30.03 -39.43
N GLN A 31 8.34 -30.26 -40.33
CA GLN A 31 8.59 -31.05 -41.55
C GLN A 31 8.29 -30.35 -42.88
N LEU A 32 8.03 -29.04 -42.88
CA LEU A 32 7.80 -28.27 -44.13
C LEU A 32 8.59 -26.95 -44.17
N ALA A 33 9.88 -27.00 -43.84
CA ALA A 33 10.79 -25.88 -44.07
C ALA A 33 11.75 -26.21 -45.24
N PRO A 34 11.52 -25.68 -46.46
CA PRO A 34 12.48 -25.83 -47.55
C PRO A 34 13.77 -25.06 -47.27
N HIS A 35 14.89 -25.72 -47.52
CA HIS A 35 16.28 -25.40 -47.16
C HIS A 35 16.93 -24.12 -47.76
N TRP A 36 16.17 -23.15 -48.26
CA TRP A 36 16.74 -22.07 -49.07
C TRP A 36 16.37 -20.67 -48.58
N LYS A 37 16.94 -20.28 -47.43
CA LYS A 37 17.36 -18.90 -47.11
C LYS A 37 18.11 -18.88 -45.76
N ARG A 38 19.34 -19.39 -45.80
CA ARG A 38 20.38 -18.97 -44.84
C ARG A 38 20.66 -17.48 -45.09
N ARG A 39 20.06 -16.60 -44.29
CA ARG A 39 20.65 -15.30 -43.90
C ARG A 39 19.80 -14.68 -42.79
N GLN A 40 20.41 -14.61 -41.61
CA GLN A 40 20.08 -13.72 -40.50
C GLN A 40 18.73 -13.92 -39.81
N VAL A 41 18.64 -14.92 -38.92
CA VAL A 41 17.72 -14.88 -37.79
C VAL A 41 18.47 -15.32 -36.52
N ILE A 42 19.42 -14.50 -36.09
CA ILE A 42 20.00 -14.57 -34.75
C ILE A 42 20.19 -13.10 -34.31
N PRO A 43 19.12 -12.46 -33.79
CA PRO A 43 19.31 -11.75 -32.53
C PRO A 43 18.08 -11.78 -31.58
N LEU A 44 17.01 -12.53 -31.90
CA LEU A 44 15.76 -12.49 -31.12
C LEU A 44 15.74 -13.43 -29.89
N SER A 45 16.62 -14.44 -29.83
CA SER A 45 16.67 -15.37 -28.69
C SER A 45 17.61 -14.94 -27.56
N LEU A 46 18.52 -13.99 -27.78
CA LEU A 46 19.40 -13.44 -26.74
C LEU A 46 18.76 -12.27 -25.99
N PHE A 47 17.84 -11.53 -26.61
CA PHE A 47 17.13 -10.43 -25.97
C PHE A 47 16.15 -10.92 -24.88
N CYS A 48 15.65 -12.16 -24.97
CA CYS A 48 14.79 -12.75 -23.94
C CYS A 48 15.54 -13.31 -22.71
N LEU A 49 16.86 -13.50 -22.78
CA LEU A 49 17.65 -13.97 -21.62
C LEU A 49 18.12 -12.83 -20.72
N VAL A 50 18.23 -11.60 -21.25
CA VAL A 50 18.51 -10.39 -20.44
C VAL A 50 17.27 -9.96 -19.65
N SER A 51 16.06 -10.23 -20.14
CA SER A 51 14.81 -9.96 -19.41
C SER A 51 14.56 -10.86 -18.20
N LEU A 52 15.34 -11.95 -18.03
CA LEU A 52 15.29 -12.83 -16.86
C LEU A 52 16.30 -12.43 -15.77
N SER A 53 17.13 -11.41 -16.01
CA SER A 53 18.12 -10.91 -15.06
C SER A 53 17.79 -9.49 -14.60
N PHE A 54 16.58 -9.29 -14.09
CA PHE A 54 16.24 -8.11 -13.29
C PHE A 54 16.22 -8.43 -11.79
N PRO A 55 17.37 -8.49 -11.09
CA PRO A 55 17.40 -8.26 -9.66
C PRO A 55 17.17 -6.77 -9.31
N SER A 56 17.22 -5.83 -10.27
CA SER A 56 17.06 -4.40 -9.96
C SER A 56 15.67 -4.00 -9.46
N LEU A 57 14.62 -4.75 -9.83
CA LEU A 57 13.25 -4.48 -9.37
C LEU A 57 13.07 -4.84 -7.88
N SER A 58 13.78 -5.85 -7.37
CA SER A 58 13.71 -6.22 -5.95
C SER A 58 14.53 -5.27 -5.07
N TYR A 59 15.64 -4.71 -5.57
CA TYR A 59 16.43 -3.70 -4.85
C TYR A 59 15.72 -2.35 -4.78
N ALA A 60 15.18 -1.84 -5.90
CA ALA A 60 14.41 -0.59 -5.90
C ALA A 60 13.13 -0.68 -5.05
N GLN A 61 12.46 -1.84 -5.02
CA GLN A 61 11.30 -2.07 -4.15
C GLN A 61 11.67 -2.17 -2.67
N ARG A 62 12.88 -2.62 -2.32
CA ARG A 62 13.39 -2.68 -0.95
C ARG A 62 13.73 -1.29 -0.41
N GLU A 63 14.44 -0.48 -1.19
CA GLU A 63 14.76 0.92 -0.85
C GLU A 63 13.49 1.73 -0.55
N ASP A 64 12.43 1.55 -1.33
CA ASP A 64 11.13 2.16 -1.07
C ASP A 64 10.50 1.71 0.26
N THR A 65 10.59 0.42 0.60
CA THR A 65 9.94 -0.10 1.82
C THR A 65 10.69 0.27 3.09
N ASP A 66 12.01 0.31 3.03
CA ASP A 66 12.85 0.64 4.18
C ASP A 66 12.67 2.12 4.54
N TYR A 67 12.55 3.00 3.54
CA TYR A 67 12.15 4.39 3.73
C TYR A 67 10.79 4.53 4.44
N TYR A 68 9.79 3.74 4.07
CA TYR A 68 8.48 3.81 4.75
C TYR A 68 8.54 3.27 6.17
N ILE A 69 9.34 2.24 6.45
CA ILE A 69 9.54 1.71 7.80
C ILE A 69 10.25 2.75 8.67
N GLU A 70 11.26 3.44 8.14
CA GLU A 70 11.94 4.52 8.84
C GLU A 70 10.96 5.64 9.22
N ASN A 71 10.08 6.06 8.31
CA ASN A 71 9.03 7.04 8.63
C ASN A 71 8.09 6.58 9.75
N VAL A 72 7.76 5.28 9.78
CA VAL A 72 6.92 4.71 10.84
C VAL A 72 7.67 4.69 12.18
N GLN A 73 8.96 4.33 12.18
CA GLN A 73 9.80 4.36 13.38
C GLN A 73 9.99 5.79 13.90
N GLN A 74 10.21 6.77 13.01
CA GLN A 74 10.24 8.18 13.36
C GLN A 74 8.91 8.62 13.99
N ALA A 75 7.76 8.20 13.44
CA ALA A 75 6.47 8.51 14.03
C ALA A 75 6.27 7.92 15.44
N ILE A 76 6.79 6.71 15.70
CA ILE A 76 6.78 6.12 17.06
C ILE A 76 7.58 7.00 18.03
N ASN A 77 8.75 7.48 17.61
CA ASN A 77 9.59 8.34 18.46
C ASN A 77 8.91 9.71 18.71
N GLU A 78 8.31 10.30 17.68
CA GLU A 78 7.60 11.58 17.76
C GLU A 78 6.33 11.50 18.62
N LEU A 79 5.68 10.34 18.74
CA LEU A 79 4.54 10.16 19.66
C LEU A 79 4.94 10.39 21.13
N GLN A 80 6.18 10.09 21.51
CA GLN A 80 6.67 10.39 22.86
C GLN A 80 6.80 11.89 23.09
N VAL A 81 7.22 12.64 22.07
CA VAL A 81 7.27 14.10 22.11
C VAL A 81 5.86 14.67 22.27
N LEU A 82 4.88 14.14 21.53
CA LEU A 82 3.48 14.52 21.63
C LEU A 82 2.91 14.32 23.04
N LEU A 83 3.23 13.20 23.72
CA LEU A 83 2.83 12.99 25.11
C LEU A 83 3.33 14.12 26.03
N SER A 84 4.59 14.52 25.86
CA SER A 84 5.16 15.62 26.65
C SER A 84 4.46 16.97 26.40
N LEU A 85 3.91 17.20 25.21
CA LEU A 85 3.13 18.40 24.90
C LEU A 85 1.76 18.39 25.57
N VAL A 86 1.10 17.23 25.60
CA VAL A 86 -0.17 17.03 26.32
C VAL A 86 0.03 17.27 27.81
N GLU A 87 1.10 16.73 28.41
CA GLU A 87 1.44 16.97 29.81
C GLU A 87 1.60 18.46 30.11
N LYS A 88 2.35 19.18 29.27
CA LYS A 88 2.61 20.63 29.35
C LYS A 88 1.43 21.52 28.95
N ASN A 89 0.28 20.93 28.64
CA ASN A 89 -0.94 21.61 28.16
C ASN A 89 -0.73 22.46 26.89
N ARG A 90 0.24 22.08 26.04
CA ARG A 90 0.51 22.74 24.76
C ARG A 90 -0.25 22.04 23.64
N LEU A 91 -1.57 22.18 23.68
CA LEU A 91 -2.48 21.44 22.78
C LEU A 91 -2.41 21.94 21.34
N GLU A 92 -2.19 23.25 21.13
CA GLU A 92 -2.02 23.80 19.78
C GLU A 92 -0.77 23.22 19.10
N ASP A 93 0.36 23.19 19.81
CA ASP A 93 1.62 22.59 19.34
C ASP A 93 1.43 21.10 19.04
N PHE A 94 0.72 20.37 19.90
CA PHE A 94 0.39 18.96 19.69
C PHE A 94 -0.36 18.73 18.37
N ARG A 95 -1.37 19.57 18.09
CA ARG A 95 -2.17 19.45 16.86
C ARG A 95 -1.40 19.87 15.61
N LEU A 96 -0.53 20.88 15.73
CA LEU A 96 0.36 21.26 14.64
C LEU A 96 1.34 20.14 14.30
N GLN A 97 1.93 19.49 15.31
CA GLN A 97 2.86 18.39 15.12
C GLN A 97 2.17 17.13 14.57
N LEU A 98 0.92 16.85 14.94
CA LEU A 98 0.12 15.79 14.31
C LEU A 98 -0.11 16.00 12.79
N ARG A 99 -0.02 17.25 12.30
CA ARG A 99 -0.18 17.59 10.88
C ARG A 99 1.14 17.68 10.14
N SER A 100 2.28 17.61 10.84
CA SER A 100 3.61 17.70 10.26
C SER A 100 4.17 16.31 9.90
N PRO A 101 5.30 16.21 9.18
CA PRO A 101 6.06 14.96 9.16
C PRO A 101 6.44 14.57 10.59
N PRO A 102 6.43 13.26 10.93
CA PRO A 102 6.17 12.10 10.07
C PRO A 102 4.68 11.70 9.96
N PHE A 103 3.78 12.28 10.77
CA PHE A 103 2.37 11.85 10.88
C PHE A 103 1.56 12.01 9.60
N HIS A 104 1.74 13.09 8.85
CA HIS A 104 1.03 13.26 7.57
C HIS A 104 1.45 12.22 6.50
N LEU A 105 2.63 11.60 6.65
CA LEU A 105 3.12 10.53 5.76
C LEU A 105 2.73 9.14 6.25
N LEU A 106 2.25 8.97 7.49
CA LEU A 106 1.91 7.65 8.05
C LEU A 106 0.92 6.89 7.18
N ARG A 107 -0.13 7.57 6.71
CA ARG A 107 -1.15 6.95 5.86
C ARG A 107 -0.54 6.32 4.62
N LYS A 108 0.34 7.05 3.94
CA LYS A 108 1.07 6.58 2.75
C LYS A 108 2.03 5.45 3.13
N SER A 109 2.82 5.64 4.18
CA SER A 109 3.85 4.70 4.63
C SER A 109 3.26 3.36 5.02
N CYS A 110 2.31 3.32 5.96
CA CYS A 110 1.63 2.08 6.35
C CYS A 110 0.97 1.38 5.17
N THR A 111 0.26 2.12 4.30
CA THR A 111 -0.37 1.55 3.09
C THR A 111 0.65 0.87 2.18
N GLN A 112 1.77 1.54 1.90
CA GLN A 112 2.81 0.98 1.02
C GLN A 112 3.47 -0.24 1.64
N ILE A 113 3.73 -0.22 2.95
CA ILE A 113 4.38 -1.33 3.66
C ILE A 113 3.51 -2.59 3.58
N TYR A 114 2.25 -2.56 4.02
CA TYR A 114 1.47 -3.80 4.03
C TYR A 114 1.08 -4.25 2.61
N LEU A 115 0.93 -3.33 1.65
CA LEU A 115 0.66 -3.72 0.25
C LEU A 115 1.86 -4.40 -0.42
N LYS A 116 3.08 -3.93 -0.14
CA LYS A 116 4.32 -4.47 -0.75
C LYS A 116 4.87 -5.69 -0.01
N ARG A 117 4.81 -5.72 1.34
CA ARG A 117 5.39 -6.81 2.15
C ARG A 117 4.46 -7.99 2.42
N THR A 118 3.14 -7.84 2.27
CA THR A 118 2.20 -8.95 2.51
C THR A 118 1.55 -9.48 1.24
N ARG A 119 1.42 -10.81 1.15
CA ARG A 119 0.71 -11.45 0.03
C ARG A 119 -0.78 -11.06 0.06
N LYS A 120 -1.33 -10.72 -1.10
CA LYS A 120 -2.76 -10.41 -1.27
C LYS A 120 -3.62 -11.55 -0.70
N GLY A 121 -4.56 -11.21 0.18
CA GLY A 121 -5.48 -12.16 0.82
C GLY A 121 -4.90 -12.95 2.00
N SER A 122 -3.65 -12.73 2.39
CA SER A 122 -3.09 -13.36 3.58
C SER A 122 -3.75 -12.84 4.87
N GLU A 123 -3.85 -13.69 5.89
CA GLU A 123 -4.28 -13.29 7.25
C GLU A 123 -3.34 -12.21 7.81
N ARG A 124 -2.02 -12.40 7.59
CA ARG A 124 -0.99 -11.37 7.36
C ARG A 124 -1.53 -9.96 7.13
N ARG A 125 -1.99 -9.78 5.90
CA ARG A 125 -2.46 -8.52 5.36
C ARG A 125 -3.70 -7.98 6.08
N LYS A 126 -4.66 -8.86 6.39
CA LYS A 126 -5.90 -8.47 7.06
C LYS A 126 -5.63 -7.94 8.47
N GLN A 127 -4.71 -8.58 9.20
CA GLN A 127 -4.27 -8.14 10.51
C GLN A 127 -3.55 -6.79 10.42
N ALA A 128 -2.60 -6.64 9.49
CA ALA A 128 -1.92 -5.36 9.23
C ALA A 128 -2.91 -4.24 8.92
N GLU A 129 -3.91 -4.51 8.07
CA GLU A 129 -4.94 -3.55 7.68
C GLU A 129 -5.87 -3.18 8.85
N SER A 130 -6.21 -4.15 9.70
CA SER A 130 -7.00 -3.91 10.91
C SER A 130 -6.26 -2.99 11.88
N ILE A 131 -4.99 -3.30 12.19
CA ILE A 131 -4.14 -2.50 13.08
C ILE A 131 -3.97 -1.08 12.51
N TYR A 132 -3.71 -0.97 11.21
CA TYR A 132 -3.60 0.32 10.53
C TYR A 132 -4.88 1.17 10.66
N ARG A 133 -6.07 0.57 10.51
CA ARG A 133 -7.34 1.30 10.67
C ARG A 133 -7.56 1.75 12.12
N GLN A 134 -7.23 0.89 13.09
CA GLN A 134 -7.33 1.23 14.52
C GLN A 134 -6.41 2.41 14.87
N MET A 135 -5.14 2.34 14.43
CA MET A 135 -4.18 3.43 14.61
C MET A 135 -4.67 4.76 14.03
N LEU A 136 -5.22 4.77 12.81
CA LEU A 136 -5.75 6.02 12.23
C LEU A 136 -6.94 6.55 13.03
N GLY A 137 -7.83 5.67 13.48
CA GLY A 137 -8.96 6.07 14.33
C GLY A 137 -8.49 6.67 15.66
N ASP A 138 -7.46 6.11 16.28
CA ASP A 138 -6.88 6.63 17.53
C ASP A 138 -6.21 8.00 17.34
N LEU A 139 -5.54 8.22 16.20
CA LEU A 139 -4.95 9.53 15.86
C LEU A 139 -6.02 10.60 15.61
N GLU A 140 -7.07 10.27 14.86
CA GLU A 140 -8.19 11.18 14.60
C GLU A 140 -8.93 11.52 15.90
N LYS A 141 -9.13 10.52 16.77
CA LYS A 141 -9.68 10.71 18.12
C LYS A 141 -8.79 11.63 18.96
N ALA A 142 -7.47 11.47 18.89
CA ALA A 142 -6.53 12.31 19.61
C ALA A 142 -6.58 13.79 19.16
N ASP A 143 -6.60 14.07 17.84
CA ASP A 143 -6.76 15.45 17.34
C ASP A 143 -8.10 16.07 17.79
N PHE A 144 -9.17 15.28 17.75
CA PHE A 144 -10.49 15.73 18.21
C PHE A 144 -10.52 16.05 19.70
N LEU A 145 -9.95 15.18 20.55
CA LEU A 145 -9.88 15.41 21.99
C LEU A 145 -9.02 16.63 22.34
N ALA A 146 -7.90 16.83 21.64
CA ALA A 146 -7.08 18.02 21.80
C ALA A 146 -7.88 19.30 21.46
N LEU A 147 -8.63 19.30 20.36
CA LEU A 147 -9.52 20.42 20.00
C LEU A 147 -10.63 20.66 21.05
N GLN A 148 -11.18 19.60 21.63
CA GLN A 148 -12.21 19.73 22.67
C GLN A 148 -11.66 20.29 23.97
N LEU A 149 -10.46 19.86 24.37
CA LEU A 149 -9.76 20.36 25.55
C LEU A 149 -9.39 21.84 25.41
N GLU A 150 -8.95 22.28 24.23
CA GLU A 150 -8.71 23.70 23.92
C GLU A 150 -9.96 24.57 24.15
N ARG A 151 -11.16 24.02 23.87
CA ARG A 151 -12.42 24.78 23.90
C ARG A 151 -13.16 24.71 25.23
N ASN A 152 -12.98 23.63 26.02
CA ASN A 152 -13.83 23.34 27.18
C ASN A 152 -13.01 22.97 28.42
N SER A 153 -12.93 23.88 29.40
CA SER A 153 -12.19 23.68 30.66
C SER A 153 -12.92 22.80 31.70
N GLN A 154 -14.21 22.53 31.54
CA GLN A 154 -15.03 21.89 32.58
C GLN A 154 -14.81 20.37 32.74
N LYS A 155 -14.16 19.68 31.79
CA LYS A 155 -13.86 18.24 31.84
C LYS A 155 -12.38 17.92 31.56
N GLU A 156 -11.51 18.85 31.92
CA GLU A 156 -10.10 18.86 31.50
C GLU A 156 -9.34 17.60 31.93
N SER A 157 -9.45 17.17 33.20
CA SER A 157 -8.70 16.02 33.72
C SER A 157 -9.09 14.70 33.07
N GLN A 158 -10.39 14.45 32.85
CA GLN A 158 -10.87 13.21 32.23
C GLN A 158 -10.51 13.18 30.75
N ASN A 159 -10.74 14.27 30.02
CA ASN A 159 -10.43 14.33 28.59
C ASN A 159 -8.92 14.27 28.33
N LYS A 160 -8.09 14.82 29.23
CA LYS A 160 -6.63 14.74 29.16
C LYS A 160 -6.13 13.30 29.32
N GLN A 161 -6.70 12.54 30.27
CA GLN A 161 -6.34 11.12 30.41
C GLN A 161 -6.74 10.33 29.16
N VAL A 162 -7.95 10.54 28.65
CA VAL A 162 -8.41 9.85 27.43
C VAL A 162 -7.54 10.22 26.21
N LEU A 163 -7.02 11.44 26.14
CA LEU A 163 -6.07 11.85 25.10
C LEU A 163 -4.74 11.12 25.22
N ILE A 164 -4.17 11.05 26.43
CA ILE A 164 -2.93 10.29 26.71
C ILE A 164 -3.11 8.82 26.31
N ASP A 165 -4.21 8.20 26.74
CA ASP A 165 -4.53 6.81 26.42
C ASP A 165 -4.62 6.58 24.90
N SER A 166 -5.17 7.55 24.16
CA SER A 166 -5.29 7.51 22.69
C SER A 166 -3.92 7.56 22.00
N VAL A 167 -3.01 8.40 22.49
CA VAL A 167 -1.64 8.52 21.96
C VAL A 167 -0.82 7.26 22.28
N GLU A 168 -0.94 6.74 23.50
CA GLU A 168 -0.30 5.47 23.87
C GLU A 168 -0.84 4.28 23.07
N SER A 169 -2.16 4.22 22.86
CA SER A 169 -2.79 3.20 22.01
C SER A 169 -2.25 3.26 20.58
N THR A 170 -2.14 4.46 20.02
CA THR A 170 -1.53 4.68 18.70
C THR A 170 -0.10 4.14 18.65
N MET A 171 0.71 4.42 19.67
CA MET A 171 2.09 3.95 19.76
C MET A 171 2.16 2.42 19.79
N ARG A 172 1.31 1.76 20.58
CA ARG A 172 1.22 0.30 20.64
C ARG A 172 0.78 -0.30 19.30
N HIS A 173 -0.21 0.28 18.63
CA HIS A 173 -0.65 -0.16 17.31
C HIS A 173 0.45 -0.02 16.26
N LEU A 174 1.22 1.07 16.27
CA LEU A 174 2.36 1.24 15.39
C LEU A 174 3.47 0.21 15.64
N GLN A 175 3.79 -0.07 16.90
CA GLN A 175 4.77 -1.11 17.25
C GLN A 175 4.32 -2.50 16.79
N GLN A 176 3.05 -2.85 17.04
CA GLN A 176 2.47 -4.12 16.56
C GLN A 176 2.46 -4.19 15.03
N PHE A 177 2.19 -3.08 14.34
CA PHE A 177 2.21 -3.01 12.89
C PHE A 177 3.61 -3.31 12.33
N VAL A 178 4.66 -2.73 12.92
CA VAL A 178 6.06 -2.99 12.53
C VAL A 178 6.44 -4.46 12.78
N GLN A 179 6.13 -5.00 13.96
CA GLN A 179 6.42 -6.39 14.32
C GLN A 179 5.75 -7.42 13.39
N LEU A 180 4.57 -7.10 12.86
CA LEU A 180 3.83 -7.99 11.98
C LEU A 180 4.41 -8.05 10.54
N ILE A 181 5.23 -7.06 10.20
CA ILE A 181 5.76 -6.82 8.85
C ILE A 181 7.23 -7.25 8.72
N GLU A 182 7.98 -7.24 9.81
CA GLU A 182 9.31 -7.86 9.95
C GLU A 182 9.22 -9.40 9.91
#